data_AF-A0A1F6X1D7-F1
#
_entry.id   AF-A0A1F6X1D7-F1
#
_cell.length_a   1.000
_cell.length_b   1.000
_cell.length_c   1.000
_cell.angle_alpha   90.00
_cell.angle_beta   90.00
_cell.angle_gamma   90.00
#
_symmetry.space_group_name_H-M   'P 1'
#
loop_
_entity.id
_entity.type
_entity.pdbx_description
1 polymer ?
#
loop_
_entity_poly.entity_id
_entity_poly.type
_entity_poly.pdbx_seq_one_letter_code
_entity_poly.pdbx_strand_id
1 'polypeptide(L)'
;MIMNIFKKIIYRLFTSGDRQGFHVGWLASGKSLGDLRVHLHKEWGFGGNFSTKIEKGEVLSWRKLLNKKEQYHLRVFEDGEIRGHFEYTPEAHPLEHLARGGKREASKEFLKFLGEYVTRRKFISNLVFDPSAYSPDAEILSEEN
;
A
#
# COMPACT_ATOMS: atom_id res chain seq x y z
N MET A 1 -1.21 -23.58 24.96
CA MET A 1 -2.39 -22.86 24.45
C MET A 1 -2.47 -21.42 25.00
N ILE A 2 -1.40 -20.62 24.92
CA ILE A 2 -1.33 -19.24 25.48
C ILE A 2 -0.80 -18.22 24.45
N MET A 3 -0.15 -18.67 23.38
CA MET A 3 0.47 -17.82 22.34
C MET A 3 -0.53 -17.10 21.40
N ASN A 4 -1.81 -17.51 21.37
CA ASN A 4 -2.80 -16.96 20.44
C ASN A 4 -3.57 -15.75 20.95
N ILE A 5 -3.63 -15.53 22.27
CA ILE A 5 -4.41 -14.42 22.84
C ILE A 5 -3.62 -13.11 22.74
N PHE A 6 -2.31 -13.14 23.01
CA PHE A 6 -1.43 -11.97 22.88
C PHE A 6 -1.33 -11.46 21.44
N LYS A 7 -1.20 -12.34 20.45
CA LYS A 7 -1.25 -11.95 19.03
C LYS A 7 -2.57 -11.26 18.67
N LYS A 8 -3.70 -11.77 19.18
CA LYS A 8 -5.04 -11.25 18.89
C LYS A 8 -5.29 -9.88 19.54
N ILE A 9 -4.73 -9.64 20.73
CA ILE A 9 -4.81 -8.35 21.43
C ILE A 9 -3.92 -7.30 20.75
N ILE A 10 -2.69 -7.67 20.36
CA ILE A 10 -1.80 -6.78 19.61
C ILE A 10 -2.43 -6.41 18.25
N TYR A 11 -2.99 -7.38 17.53
CA TYR A 11 -3.69 -7.15 16.25
C TYR A 11 -4.90 -6.21 16.40
N ARG A 12 -5.64 -6.31 17.51
CA ARG A 12 -6.77 -5.40 17.82
C ARG A 12 -6.34 -3.98 18.18
N LEU A 13 -5.18 -3.81 18.82
CA LEU A 13 -4.67 -2.47 19.16
C LEU A 13 -4.16 -1.70 17.94
N PHE A 14 -3.75 -2.40 16.88
CA PHE A 14 -3.35 -1.82 15.59
C PHE A 14 -4.50 -1.58 14.60
N THR A 15 -5.76 -1.88 14.96
CA THR A 15 -6.94 -1.75 14.08
C THR A 15 -7.95 -0.70 14.58
N SER A 16 -7.46 0.37 15.21
CA SER A 16 -8.30 1.50 15.61
C SER A 16 -8.55 2.45 14.41
N GLY A 17 -9.60 2.16 13.64
CA GLY A 17 -10.16 3.03 12.61
C GLY A 17 -10.77 2.26 11.43
N ASP A 18 -11.88 2.76 10.88
CA ASP A 18 -12.76 2.18 9.82
C ASP A 18 -12.10 1.75 8.49
N ARG A 19 -10.78 1.73 8.41
CA ARG A 19 -10.00 1.39 7.23
C ARG A 19 -9.90 -0.14 7.10
N GLN A 20 -10.16 -0.68 5.91
CA GLN A 20 -10.06 -2.12 5.62
C GLN A 20 -8.63 -2.63 5.77
N GLY A 21 -8.46 -3.93 6.06
CA GLY A 21 -7.23 -4.60 6.52
C GLY A 21 -5.96 -4.45 5.65
N PHE A 22 -4.97 -5.31 5.88
CA PHE A 22 -3.64 -5.27 5.24
C PHE A 22 -2.76 -4.08 5.66
N HIS A 23 -2.71 -3.82 6.96
CA HIS A 23 -1.78 -2.87 7.56
C HIS A 23 -0.32 -3.29 7.34
N VAL A 24 0.52 -2.35 6.91
CA VAL A 24 1.96 -2.56 6.68
C VAL A 24 2.80 -1.82 7.72
N GLY A 25 2.46 -0.56 8.01
CA GLY A 25 3.19 0.27 8.97
C GLY A 25 2.78 1.74 8.88
N TRP A 26 3.70 2.63 9.22
CA TRP A 26 3.57 4.08 9.09
C TRP A 26 4.74 4.66 8.31
N LEU A 27 4.53 5.77 7.63
CA LEU A 27 5.59 6.55 7.00
C LEU A 27 6.62 6.95 8.05
N ALA A 28 7.89 6.71 7.77
CA ALA A 28 8.97 7.04 8.69
C ALA A 28 9.10 8.56 8.87
N SER A 29 9.47 8.98 10.09
CA SER A 29 9.67 10.39 10.42
C SER A 29 10.70 11.05 9.50
N GLY A 30 10.39 12.24 9.01
CA GLY A 30 11.26 13.00 8.11
C GLY A 30 11.23 12.56 6.65
N LYS A 31 10.47 11.52 6.29
CA LYS A 31 10.23 11.14 4.89
C LYS A 31 9.01 11.87 4.33
N SER A 32 9.07 12.29 3.08
CA SER A 32 7.95 12.95 2.38
C SER A 32 7.22 11.98 1.44
N LEU A 33 5.97 12.31 1.08
CA LEU A 33 5.26 11.59 0.02
C LEU A 33 5.93 11.73 -1.34
N GLY A 34 6.61 12.87 -1.61
CA GLY A 34 7.32 13.09 -2.86
C GLY A 34 8.48 12.11 -3.02
N ASP A 35 9.32 12.02 -2.00
CA ASP A 35 10.47 11.10 -1.99
C ASP A 35 10.01 9.64 -2.06
N LEU A 36 8.92 9.30 -1.34
CA LEU A 36 8.33 7.97 -1.40
C LEU A 36 7.86 7.62 -2.83
N ARG A 37 7.20 8.54 -3.55
CA ARG A 37 6.77 8.32 -4.93
C ARG A 37 7.97 8.09 -5.85
N VAL A 38 9.00 8.92 -5.73
CA VAL A 38 10.23 8.78 -6.52
C VAL A 38 10.89 7.43 -6.26
N HIS A 39 11.04 7.04 -4.99
CA HIS A 39 11.58 5.74 -4.59
C HIS A 39 10.78 4.56 -5.15
N LEU A 40 9.47 4.55 -4.92
CA LEU A 40 8.60 3.46 -5.35
C LEU A 40 8.56 3.31 -6.88
N HIS A 41 8.58 4.42 -7.62
CA HIS A 41 8.60 4.36 -9.08
C HIS A 41 9.96 3.89 -9.59
N LYS A 42 11.05 4.56 -9.18
CA LYS A 42 12.38 4.27 -9.73
C LYS A 42 12.87 2.86 -9.40
N GLU A 43 12.66 2.40 -8.18
CA GLU A 43 13.20 1.12 -7.71
C GLU A 43 12.29 -0.07 -8.04
N TRP A 44 10.98 0.17 -8.15
CA TRP A 44 9.99 -0.91 -8.17
C TRP A 44 8.93 -0.76 -9.26
N GLY A 45 8.94 0.32 -10.05
CA GLY A 45 7.97 0.55 -11.12
C GLY A 45 6.55 0.80 -10.63
N PHE A 46 6.36 1.23 -9.39
CA PHE A 46 5.02 1.64 -8.95
C PHE A 46 4.58 2.90 -9.71
N GLY A 47 3.28 3.03 -9.92
CA GLY A 47 2.69 4.24 -10.46
C GLY A 47 1.26 4.44 -9.99
N GLY A 48 0.68 5.55 -10.42
CA GLY A 48 -0.69 5.93 -10.11
C GLY A 48 -1.67 4.83 -10.52
N ASN A 49 -2.60 4.50 -9.62
CA ASN A 49 -3.74 3.66 -9.94
C ASN A 49 -4.99 4.54 -9.97
N PHE A 50 -5.65 4.66 -11.12
CA PHE A 50 -6.97 5.29 -11.23
C PHE A 50 -8.04 4.36 -10.64
N SER A 51 -8.03 4.17 -9.33
CA SER A 51 -9.17 3.57 -8.64
C SER A 51 -10.26 4.62 -8.49
N THR A 52 -11.48 4.30 -8.93
CA THR A 52 -12.66 5.18 -8.82
C THR A 52 -13.14 5.34 -7.38
N LYS A 53 -12.51 4.67 -6.41
CA LYS A 53 -12.89 4.73 -4.99
C LYS A 53 -11.69 5.11 -4.12
N ILE A 54 -11.60 6.39 -3.81
CA ILE A 54 -10.68 6.95 -2.82
C ILE A 54 -11.26 6.69 -1.42
N GLU A 55 -10.49 6.05 -0.54
CA GLU A 55 -10.90 5.91 0.86
C GLU A 55 -10.71 7.22 1.64
N LYS A 56 -11.51 7.42 2.69
CA LYS A 56 -11.43 8.65 3.50
C LYS A 56 -10.02 8.80 4.09
N GLY A 57 -9.40 9.95 3.82
CA GLY A 57 -8.05 10.29 4.27
C GLY A 57 -6.93 9.62 3.46
N GLU A 58 -7.23 8.93 2.36
CA GLU A 58 -6.20 8.42 1.44
C GLU A 58 -5.52 9.59 0.71
N VAL A 59 -4.19 9.64 0.74
CA VAL A 59 -3.36 10.69 0.12
C VAL A 59 -2.40 10.14 -0.94
N LEU A 60 -2.29 8.81 -1.04
CA LEU A 60 -1.55 8.10 -2.08
C LEU A 60 -2.22 6.75 -2.38
N SER A 61 -2.38 6.42 -3.66
CA SER A 61 -2.95 5.15 -4.14
C SER A 61 -2.20 4.64 -5.36
N TRP A 62 -1.21 3.78 -5.14
CA TRP A 62 -0.26 3.38 -6.18
C TRP A 62 -0.24 1.87 -6.36
N ARG A 63 -0.04 1.40 -7.59
CA ARG A 63 0.08 -0.02 -7.90
C ARG A 63 1.43 -0.37 -8.47
N LYS A 64 1.88 -1.60 -8.23
CA LYS A 64 2.95 -2.27 -8.98
C LYS A 64 2.35 -3.42 -9.75
N LEU A 65 2.57 -3.45 -11.06
CA LEU A 65 2.18 -4.57 -11.91
C LEU A 65 3.26 -5.65 -11.85
N LEU A 66 2.86 -6.90 -11.59
CA LEU A 66 3.73 -8.05 -11.82
C LEU A 66 3.61 -8.53 -13.26
N ASN A 67 2.40 -8.51 -13.78
CA ASN A 67 2.04 -8.85 -15.14
C ASN A 67 0.65 -8.25 -15.43
N LYS A 68 0.04 -8.63 -16.55
CA LYS A 68 -1.29 -8.15 -16.95
C LYS A 68 -2.45 -8.65 -16.07
N LYS A 69 -2.18 -9.53 -15.10
CA LYS A 69 -3.19 -10.20 -14.26
C LYS A 69 -3.03 -9.92 -12.77
N GLU A 70 -1.84 -9.53 -12.33
CA GLU A 70 -1.47 -9.49 -10.91
C GLU A 70 -0.79 -8.17 -10.54
N GLN A 71 -1.15 -7.65 -9.37
CA GLN A 71 -0.61 -6.38 -8.87
C GLN A 71 -0.48 -6.35 -7.35
N TYR A 72 0.39 -5.47 -6.87
CA TYR A 72 0.40 -4.98 -5.50
C TYR A 72 -0.24 -3.60 -5.46
N HIS A 73 -1.22 -3.39 -4.58
CA HIS A 73 -1.83 -2.07 -4.34
C HIS A 73 -1.36 -1.51 -3.01
N LEU A 74 -0.76 -0.32 -3.05
CA LEU A 74 -0.29 0.45 -1.90
C LEU A 74 -1.20 1.65 -1.66
N ARG A 75 -1.51 1.92 -0.39
CA ARG A 75 -2.19 3.13 0.05
C ARG A 75 -1.44 3.79 1.18
N VAL A 76 -1.40 5.12 1.17
CA VAL A 76 -0.93 5.94 2.28
C VAL A 76 -2.05 6.89 2.68
N PHE A 77 -2.26 7.04 3.99
CA PHE A 77 -3.28 7.90 4.56
C PHE A 77 -2.69 9.19 5.14
N GLU A 78 -3.52 10.19 5.36
CA GLU A 78 -3.16 11.53 5.89
C GLU A 78 -2.40 11.46 7.22
N ASP A 79 -2.69 10.44 8.04
CA ASP A 79 -2.03 10.20 9.32
C ASP A 79 -0.69 9.45 9.17
N GLY A 80 -0.25 9.19 7.94
CA GLY A 80 0.96 8.45 7.61
C GLY A 80 0.80 6.93 7.67
N GLU A 81 -0.39 6.40 7.96
CA GLU A 81 -0.59 4.95 7.91
C GLU A 81 -0.39 4.41 6.47
N ILE A 82 0.33 3.30 6.37
CA ILE A 82 0.58 2.58 5.13
C ILE A 82 -0.13 1.24 5.16
N ARG A 83 -0.91 0.98 4.12
CA ARG A 83 -1.61 -0.30 3.89
C ARG A 83 -1.30 -0.82 2.50
N GLY A 84 -1.33 -2.13 2.34
CA GLY A 84 -1.13 -2.70 1.03
C GLY A 84 -1.44 -4.19 0.95
N HIS A 85 -2.01 -4.58 -0.19
CA HIS A 85 -2.37 -5.96 -0.49
C HIS A 85 -1.91 -6.35 -1.89
N PHE A 86 -1.80 -7.65 -2.11
CA PHE A 86 -1.75 -8.21 -3.45
C PHE A 86 -3.18 -8.46 -3.94
N GLU A 87 -3.45 -8.25 -5.22
CA GLU A 87 -4.72 -8.62 -5.86
C GLU A 87 -4.56 -8.90 -7.35
N TYR A 88 -5.59 -9.49 -7.95
CA TYR A 88 -5.72 -9.53 -9.40
C TYR A 88 -6.01 -8.14 -9.96
N THR A 89 -5.50 -7.87 -11.16
CA THR A 89 -5.76 -6.62 -11.87
C THR A 89 -7.23 -6.56 -12.29
N PRO A 90 -7.92 -5.42 -12.10
CA PRO A 90 -9.30 -5.21 -12.57
C PRO A 90 -9.51 -5.61 -14.03
N GLU A 91 -8.50 -5.35 -14.86
CA GLU A 91 -8.52 -5.53 -16.31
C GLU A 91 -8.60 -7.01 -16.73
N ALA A 92 -8.02 -7.90 -15.93
CA ALA A 92 -8.05 -9.34 -16.20
C ALA A 92 -9.28 -10.04 -15.59
N HIS A 93 -9.81 -9.51 -14.48
CA HIS A 93 -10.92 -10.14 -13.75
C HIS A 93 -11.95 -9.12 -13.23
N PRO A 94 -12.71 -8.44 -14.12
CA PRO A 94 -13.61 -7.34 -13.73
C PRO A 94 -14.67 -7.75 -12.69
N LEU A 95 -15.20 -8.97 -12.81
CA LEU A 95 -16.24 -9.50 -11.90
C LEU A 95 -15.68 -9.93 -10.54
N GLU A 96 -14.48 -10.50 -10.50
CA GLU A 96 -13.86 -10.98 -9.24
C GLU A 96 -13.27 -9.82 -8.43
N HIS A 97 -12.83 -8.75 -9.10
CA HIS A 97 -12.37 -7.53 -8.44
C HIS A 97 -13.50 -6.83 -7.65
N LEU A 98 -14.74 -6.90 -8.15
CA LEU A 98 -15.94 -6.42 -7.44
C LEU A 98 -16.25 -7.25 -6.18
N ALA A 99 -15.85 -8.52 -6.14
CA ALA A 99 -16.14 -9.45 -5.05
C ALA A 99 -15.04 -9.53 -3.95
N ARG A 100 -14.03 -8.64 -3.96
CA ARG A 100 -12.79 -8.75 -3.15
C ARG A 100 -11.97 -10.03 -3.45
N GLY A 101 -12.28 -10.74 -4.54
CA GLY A 101 -11.61 -11.98 -4.92
C GLY A 101 -10.13 -11.73 -5.22
N GLY A 102 -9.24 -12.52 -4.59
CA GLY A 102 -7.80 -12.46 -4.84
C GLY A 102 -7.00 -11.51 -3.94
N LYS A 103 -7.63 -10.72 -3.06
CA LYS A 103 -6.91 -9.90 -2.09
C LYS A 103 -6.21 -10.75 -1.04
N ARG A 104 -4.89 -10.63 -0.92
CA ARG A 104 -4.11 -11.31 0.12
C ARG A 104 -3.09 -10.39 0.79
N GLU A 105 -2.75 -10.74 2.02
CA GLU A 105 -1.67 -10.07 2.75
C GLU A 105 -0.34 -10.25 2.03
N ALA A 106 0.40 -9.16 1.88
CA ALA A 106 1.71 -9.11 1.24
C ALA A 106 2.69 -8.20 2.02
N SER A 107 2.54 -8.18 3.35
CA SER A 107 3.27 -7.28 4.23
C SER A 107 4.79 -7.43 4.11
N LYS A 108 5.30 -8.64 3.84
CA LYS A 108 6.74 -8.88 3.64
C LYS A 108 7.28 -8.19 2.39
N GLU A 109 6.55 -8.31 1.29
CA GLU A 109 6.89 -7.69 0.01
C GLU A 109 6.83 -6.17 0.12
N PHE A 110 5.80 -5.62 0.78
CA PHE A 110 5.74 -4.18 1.03
C PHE A 110 6.88 -3.67 1.90
N LEU A 111 7.32 -4.43 2.91
CA LEU A 111 8.51 -4.04 3.69
C LEU A 111 9.78 -4.01 2.81
N LYS A 112 9.91 -4.91 1.84
CA LYS A 112 11.00 -4.87 0.84
C LYS A 112 10.88 -3.62 -0.05
N PHE A 113 9.69 -3.31 -0.56
CA PHE A 113 9.47 -2.17 -1.44
C PHE A 113 9.71 -0.83 -0.74
N LEU A 114 9.24 -0.71 0.50
CA LEU A 114 9.28 0.54 1.26
C LEU A 114 10.62 0.78 1.96
N GLY A 115 11.33 -0.27 2.36
CA GLY A 115 12.64 -0.14 3.02
C GLY A 115 12.61 0.83 4.21
N GLU A 116 13.44 1.87 4.17
CA GLU A 116 13.53 2.89 5.22
C GLU A 116 12.33 3.86 5.28
N TYR A 117 11.42 3.84 4.31
CA TYR A 117 10.25 4.71 4.30
C TYR A 117 9.13 4.22 5.23
N VAL A 118 9.24 3.00 5.77
CA VAL A 118 8.23 2.43 6.66
C VAL A 118 8.79 2.12 8.04
N THR A 119 8.00 2.42 9.07
CA THR A 119 8.25 2.01 10.45
C THR A 119 7.07 1.25 11.02
N ARG A 120 7.34 0.32 11.92
CA ARG A 120 6.30 -0.39 12.69
C ARG A 120 5.76 0.44 13.86
N ARG A 121 6.50 1.46 14.29
CA ARG A 121 6.06 2.34 15.37
C ARG A 121 5.08 3.33 14.78
N LYS A 122 3.88 3.42 15.36
CA LYS A 122 2.91 4.45 15.00
C LYS A 122 3.54 5.83 15.04
N PHE A 123 3.56 6.49 13.89
CA PHE A 123 4.03 7.86 13.71
C PHE A 123 2.94 8.62 12.97
N ILE A 124 2.28 9.54 13.68
CA ILE A 124 1.19 10.34 13.11
C ILE A 124 1.80 11.47 12.29
N SER A 125 1.51 11.45 11.00
CA SER A 125 1.83 12.54 10.07
C SER A 125 0.60 13.42 9.83
N ASN A 126 0.78 14.54 9.12
CA ASN A 126 -0.30 15.39 8.61
C ASN A 126 -0.10 15.55 7.11
N LEU A 127 -0.14 14.44 6.38
CA LEU A 127 0.09 14.39 4.95
C LEU A 127 -1.12 14.96 4.21
N VAL A 128 -0.85 15.63 3.09
CA VAL A 128 -1.88 16.26 2.26
C VAL A 128 -1.86 15.62 0.88
N PHE A 129 -3.05 15.35 0.34
CA PHE A 129 -3.18 14.94 -1.05
C PHE A 129 -2.78 16.10 -1.97
N ASP A 130 -1.86 15.83 -2.90
CA ASP A 130 -1.40 16.80 -3.89
C ASP A 130 -1.78 16.29 -5.29
N PRO A 131 -2.78 16.90 -5.97
CA PRO A 131 -3.21 16.49 -7.31
C PRO A 131 -2.18 16.84 -8.39
N SER A 132 -1.22 17.74 -8.10
CA SER A 132 -0.15 18.12 -9.03
C SER A 132 1.13 17.28 -8.83
N ALA A 133 1.13 16.39 -7.83
CA ALA A 133 2.28 15.56 -7.55
C ALA A 133 2.60 14.62 -8.72
N TYR A 134 3.90 14.36 -8.90
CA TYR A 134 4.40 13.37 -9.85
C TYR A 134 3.68 12.03 -9.69
N SER A 135 2.98 11.58 -10.74
CA SER A 135 2.18 10.36 -10.74
C SER A 135 2.28 9.63 -12.10
N PRO A 136 3.43 9.01 -12.40
CA PRO A 136 3.60 8.22 -13.62
C PRO A 136 2.71 6.97 -13.59
N ASP A 137 2.52 6.35 -14.75
CA ASP A 137 1.87 5.05 -14.84
C ASP A 137 2.75 3.95 -14.22
N ALA A 138 2.12 2.86 -13.79
CA ALA A 138 2.83 1.71 -13.26
C ALA A 138 3.51 0.91 -14.37
N GLU A 139 4.74 0.47 -14.13
CA GLU A 139 5.57 -0.23 -15.09
C GLU A 139 5.76 -1.71 -14.69
N ILE A 140 5.75 -2.59 -15.68
CA ILE A 140 6.17 -3.98 -15.49
C ILE A 140 7.68 -4.01 -15.65
N LEU A 141 8.41 -4.03 -14.54
CA LEU A 141 9.84 -4.29 -14.58
C LEU A 141 10.06 -5.78 -14.85
N SER A 142 10.74 -6.11 -15.95
CA SER A 142 11.28 -7.46 -16.14
C SER A 142 12.31 -7.73 -15.04
N GLU A 143 12.20 -8.84 -14.33
CA GLU A 143 13.33 -9.33 -13.55
C GLU A 143 14.43 -9.69 -14.57
N GLU A 144 15.46 -8.85 -14.68
CA GLU A 144 16.66 -9.24 -15.40
C GLU A 144 17.23 -10.48 -14.68
N ASN A 145 17.35 -11.59 -15.42
CA ASN A 145 17.88 -12.88 -14.95
C ASN A 145 19.30 -12.75 -14.38
#